data_AF-A0A7K2MZP0-F1
#
_entry.id   AF-A0A7K2MZP0-F1
#
_cell.length_a   1.000
_cell.length_b   1.000
_cell.length_c   1.000
_cell.angle_alpha   90.00
_cell.angle_beta   90.00
_cell.angle_gamma   90.00
#
_symmetry.space_group_name_H-M   'P 1'
#
loop_
_entity.id
_entity.type
_entity.pdbx_description
1 polymer ?
#
loop_
_entity_poly.entity_id
_entity_poly.type
_entity_poly.pdbx_seq_one_letter_code
_entity_poly.pdbx_strand_id
1 'polypeptide(L)'
;MPAAAGATTRARPCAPSSRPAYARLVLRIIDARTGEPAPAAPTRRAPTRIEAHAPGRDATALRVMLVADLLARALELDGTPVWAVLTGAQEGERLRK
;
A
#
# COMPACT_ATOMS: atom_id res chain seq x y z
N MET A 1 2.11 -60.27 -33.49
CA MET A 1 2.03 -59.08 -32.60
C MET A 1 3.14 -58.12 -32.96
N PRO A 2 2.88 -56.94 -33.55
CA PRO A 2 3.92 -55.95 -33.80
C PRO A 2 4.08 -55.02 -32.58
N ALA A 3 5.30 -54.88 -32.08
CA ALA A 3 5.68 -53.94 -31.04
C ALA A 3 5.79 -52.53 -31.64
N ALA A 4 4.92 -51.62 -31.21
CA ALA A 4 4.85 -50.25 -31.68
C ALA A 4 5.90 -49.37 -30.98
N ALA A 5 6.74 -48.77 -31.81
CA ALA A 5 7.37 -47.46 -31.74
C ALA A 5 7.49 -46.77 -30.36
N GLY A 6 8.74 -46.62 -29.90
CA GLY A 6 9.10 -45.75 -28.78
C GLY A 6 8.77 -44.29 -29.06
N ALA A 7 7.85 -43.74 -28.27
CA ALA A 7 7.54 -42.32 -28.28
C ALA A 7 8.69 -41.54 -27.61
N THR A 8 9.43 -40.77 -28.40
CA THR A 8 10.38 -39.78 -27.91
C THR A 8 9.61 -38.56 -27.41
N THR A 9 9.37 -38.50 -26.10
CA THR A 9 8.86 -37.29 -25.44
C THR A 9 9.94 -36.22 -25.49
N ARG A 10 9.82 -35.30 -26.45
CA ARG A 10 10.62 -34.07 -26.47
C ARG A 10 10.00 -33.11 -25.46
N ALA A 11 10.56 -33.07 -24.26
CA ALA A 11 10.19 -32.09 -23.25
C ALA A 11 10.37 -30.67 -23.84
N ARG A 12 9.28 -29.89 -23.87
CA ARG A 12 9.34 -28.47 -24.20
C ARG A 12 10.09 -27.77 -23.07
N PRO A 13 11.17 -27.01 -23.34
CA PRO A 13 11.77 -26.20 -22.31
C PRO A 13 10.73 -25.16 -21.87
N CYS A 14 10.32 -25.23 -20.60
CA CYS A 14 9.64 -24.12 -19.95
C CYS A 14 10.61 -22.95 -20.00
N ALA A 15 10.35 -21.99 -20.89
CA ALA A 15 11.04 -20.71 -20.85
C ALA A 15 10.82 -20.14 -19.44
N PRO A 16 11.87 -19.79 -18.68
CA PRO A 16 11.68 -19.01 -17.48
C PRO A 16 11.01 -17.72 -17.93
N SER A 17 9.83 -17.43 -17.38
CA SER A 17 9.23 -16.12 -17.45
C SER A 17 10.15 -15.16 -16.69
N SER A 18 11.21 -14.72 -17.35
CA SER A 18 12.01 -13.60 -16.89
C SER A 18 11.12 -12.37 -17.05
N ARG A 19 10.23 -12.17 -16.08
CA ARG A 19 9.64 -10.86 -15.83
C ARG A 19 10.85 -9.95 -15.61
N PRO A 20 11.00 -8.87 -16.38
CA PRO A 20 12.15 -8.00 -16.22
C PRO A 20 12.17 -7.53 -14.77
N ALA A 21 13.35 -7.55 -14.15
CA ALA A 21 13.61 -6.93 -12.86
C ALA A 21 13.55 -5.40 -13.05
N TYR A 22 12.36 -4.87 -13.32
CA TYR A 22 12.13 -3.45 -13.23
C TYR A 22 12.34 -3.04 -11.77
N ALA A 23 12.95 -1.88 -11.56
CA ALA A 23 13.17 -1.32 -10.24
C ALA A 23 11.87 -1.39 -9.43
N ARG A 24 11.92 -2.10 -8.29
CA ARG A 24 10.82 -2.12 -7.34
C ARG A 24 10.79 -0.74 -6.68
N LEU A 25 9.75 0.03 -6.98
CA LEU A 25 9.44 1.22 -6.18
C LEU A 25 9.17 0.75 -4.75
N VAL A 26 9.77 1.43 -3.78
CA VAL A 26 9.58 1.19 -2.35
C VAL A 26 9.25 2.52 -1.72
N LEU A 27 8.05 2.65 -1.15
CA LEU A 27 7.67 3.84 -0.42
C LEU A 27 8.48 3.94 0.89
N ARG A 28 9.11 5.10 1.12
CA ARG A 28 9.77 5.45 2.40
C ARG A 28 9.11 6.68 2.99
N ILE A 29 8.81 6.63 4.28
CA ILE A 29 8.14 7.68 5.04
C ILE A 29 9.10 8.15 6.14
N ILE A 30 9.15 9.44 6.42
CA ILE A 30 9.90 9.96 7.57
C ILE A 30 9.20 9.53 8.85
N ASP A 31 9.85 8.72 9.68
CA ASP A 31 9.34 8.41 11.02
C ASP A 31 9.60 9.61 11.93
N ALA A 32 8.55 10.28 12.35
CA ALA A 32 8.66 11.44 13.23
C ALA A 32 9.34 11.15 14.58
N ARG A 33 9.37 9.89 15.02
CA ARG A 33 10.04 9.48 16.28
C ARG A 33 11.56 9.48 16.16
N THR A 34 12.09 9.25 14.95
CA THR A 34 13.54 9.14 14.70
C THR A 34 14.06 10.24 13.78
N GLY A 35 13.20 10.90 13.02
CA GLY A 35 13.56 11.82 11.94
C GLY A 35 14.07 11.14 10.68
N GLU A 36 14.20 9.81 10.69
CA GLU A 36 14.83 9.04 9.62
C GLU A 36 13.79 8.45 8.65
N PRO A 37 14.10 8.33 7.35
CA PRO A 37 13.22 7.65 6.42
C PRO A 37 13.16 6.14 6.72
N ALA A 38 11.96 5.62 6.95
CA ALA A 38 11.68 4.20 7.18
C ALA A 38 10.88 3.60 6.00
N PRO A 39 11.08 2.32 5.64
CA PRO A 39 10.25 1.67 4.64
C PRO A 39 8.81 1.55 5.12
N ALA A 40 7.86 1.90 4.25
CA ALA A 40 6.42 1.84 4.52
C ALA A 40 5.86 0.41 4.33
N ALA A 41 6.58 -0.59 4.83
CA ALA A 41 6.25 -1.99 4.64
C ALA A 41 5.21 -2.48 5.66
N PRO A 42 4.31 -3.40 5.28
CA PRO A 42 3.37 -4.00 6.21
C PRO A 42 4.10 -4.72 7.35
N THR A 43 3.77 -4.38 8.59
CA THR A 43 4.31 -5.06 9.79
C THR A 43 3.57 -6.38 10.08
N ARG A 44 2.38 -6.58 9.51
CA ARG A 44 1.55 -7.79 9.62
C ARG A 44 0.88 -8.10 8.29
N ARG A 45 0.32 -9.31 8.15
CA ARG A 45 -0.60 -9.68 7.06
C ARG A 45 -1.99 -9.05 7.28
N ALA A 46 -2.04 -7.74 7.43
CA ALA A 46 -3.25 -6.95 7.60
C ALA A 46 -3.07 -5.61 6.88
N PRO A 47 -4.16 -4.91 6.51
CA PRO A 47 -4.07 -3.57 5.96
C PRO A 47 -3.30 -2.63 6.88
N THR A 48 -2.47 -1.78 6.31
CA THR A 48 -1.78 -0.70 7.02
C THR A 48 -2.81 0.33 7.44
N ARG A 49 -2.91 0.58 8.76
CA ARG A 49 -3.84 1.56 9.32
C ARG A 49 -3.26 2.96 9.21
N ILE A 50 -4.06 3.90 8.69
CA ILE A 50 -3.76 5.33 8.67
C ILE A 50 -4.80 6.04 9.53
N GLU A 51 -4.34 6.78 10.54
CA GLU A 51 -5.21 7.58 11.41
C GLU A 51 -4.88 9.07 11.21
N ALA A 52 -5.84 9.81 10.65
CA ALA A 52 -5.72 11.24 10.41
C ALA A 52 -6.42 11.99 11.54
N HIS A 53 -5.65 12.70 12.36
CA HIS A 53 -6.18 13.53 13.45
C HIS A 53 -6.31 14.98 12.97
N ALA A 54 -7.54 15.42 12.74
CA ALA A 54 -7.83 16.78 12.28
C ALA A 54 -8.81 17.47 13.25
N PRO A 55 -8.35 18.43 14.07
CA PRO A 55 -9.25 19.17 14.96
C PRO A 55 -10.04 20.21 14.16
N GLY A 56 -11.35 20.01 14.05
CA GLY A 56 -12.27 21.00 13.45
C GLY A 56 -12.41 20.92 11.92
N ARG A 57 -12.97 21.98 11.34
CA ARG A 57 -13.33 22.07 9.91
C ARG A 57 -12.72 23.32 9.27
N ASP A 58 -11.41 23.44 9.34
CA ASP A 58 -10.65 24.53 8.73
C ASP A 58 -9.76 24.03 7.58
N ALA A 59 -9.03 24.94 6.94
CA ALA A 59 -8.09 24.60 5.88
C ALA A 59 -6.96 23.66 6.33
N THR A 60 -6.61 23.68 7.63
CA THR A 60 -5.62 22.78 8.22
C THR A 60 -6.16 21.35 8.26
N ALA A 61 -7.40 21.17 8.69
CA ALA A 61 -8.09 19.88 8.67
C ALA A 61 -8.18 19.31 7.24
N LEU A 62 -8.53 20.15 6.27
CA LEU A 62 -8.52 19.74 4.86
C LEU A 62 -7.12 19.30 4.40
N ARG A 63 -6.07 20.04 4.78
CA ARG A 63 -4.69 19.67 4.45
C ARG A 63 -4.31 18.32 5.05
N VAL A 64 -4.66 18.07 6.31
CA VAL A 64 -4.40 16.77 6.97
C VAL A 64 -5.12 15.64 6.24
N MET A 65 -6.39 15.84 5.87
CA MET A 65 -7.16 14.85 5.11
C MET A 65 -6.56 14.58 3.73
N LEU A 66 -6.15 15.62 3.00
CA LEU A 66 -5.52 15.48 1.68
C LEU A 66 -4.18 14.74 1.77
N VAL A 67 -3.37 15.05 2.78
CA VAL A 67 -2.09 14.34 3.00
C VAL A 67 -2.35 12.86 3.34
N ALA A 68 -3.36 12.56 4.15
CA ALA A 68 -3.73 11.19 4.47
C ALA A 68 -4.25 10.42 3.24
N ASP A 69 -5.03 11.05 2.37
CA ASP A 69 -5.50 10.47 1.10
C ASP A 69 -4.33 10.19 0.14
N LEU A 70 -3.42 11.17 -0.03
CA LEU A 70 -2.21 10.98 -0.82
C LEU A 70 -1.34 9.83 -0.30
N LEU A 71 -1.21 9.71 1.03
CA LEU A 71 -0.47 8.62 1.65
C LEU A 71 -1.14 7.27 1.39
N ALA A 72 -2.46 7.19 1.53
CA ALA A 72 -3.23 5.98 1.23
C ALA A 72 -3.02 5.55 -0.23
N ARG A 73 -3.13 6.49 -1.17
CA ARG A 73 -2.92 6.22 -2.60
C ARG A 73 -1.49 5.79 -2.89
N ALA A 74 -0.48 6.41 -2.27
CA ALA A 74 0.91 6.03 -2.46
C ALA A 74 1.19 4.60 -1.96
N LEU A 75 0.61 4.22 -0.82
CA LEU A 75 0.72 2.86 -0.27
C LEU A 75 0.02 1.82 -1.16
N GLU A 76 -1.16 2.13 -1.69
CA GLU A 76 -1.85 1.25 -2.65
C GLU A 76 -1.02 1.04 -3.92
N LEU A 77 -0.39 2.11 -4.45
CA LEU A 77 0.51 2.03 -5.60
C LEU A 77 1.78 1.20 -5.29
N ASP A 78 2.25 1.20 -4.05
CA ASP A 78 3.34 0.35 -3.57
C ASP A 78 2.90 -1.11 -3.30
N GLY A 79 1.62 -1.42 -3.51
CA GLY A 79 1.03 -2.75 -3.31
C GLY A 79 0.70 -3.08 -1.85
N THR A 80 0.67 -2.07 -0.97
CA THR A 80 0.33 -2.22 0.45
C THR A 80 -1.15 -1.92 0.66
N PRO A 81 -1.97 -2.88 1.12
CA PRO A 81 -3.38 -2.63 1.41
C PRO A 81 -3.53 -1.63 2.57
N VAL A 82 -4.50 -0.73 2.50
CA VAL A 82 -4.68 0.37 3.46
C VAL A 82 -6.07 0.34 4.11
N TRP A 83 -6.12 0.71 5.39
CA TRP A 83 -7.34 1.11 6.10
C TRP A 83 -7.16 2.54 6.63
N ALA A 84 -7.86 3.51 6.04
CA ALA A 84 -7.83 4.90 6.51
C ALA A 84 -8.97 5.21 7.49
N VAL A 85 -8.67 5.94 8.56
CA VAL A 85 -9.61 6.40 9.59
C VAL A 85 -9.38 7.89 9.84
N LEU A 86 -10.43 8.70 9.74
CA LEU A 86 -10.42 10.10 10.17
C LEU A 86 -10.90 10.20 11.61
N THR A 87 -10.13 10.88 12.46
CA THR A 87 -10.43 11.12 13.87
C THR A 87 -10.44 12.63 14.15
N GLY A 88 -11.38 13.12 14.97
CA GLY A 88 -11.41 14.52 15.42
C GLY A 88 -12.45 15.46 14.78
N ALA A 89 -13.31 14.98 13.86
CA ALA A 89 -14.30 15.82 13.18
C ALA A 89 -15.52 16.27 14.04
N GLN A 90 -15.53 16.04 15.37
CA GLN A 90 -16.76 16.06 16.20
C GLN A 90 -16.81 17.11 17.33
N GLU A 91 -15.86 18.04 17.45
CA GLU A 91 -15.94 19.12 18.46
C GLU A 91 -15.77 20.49 17.81
N GLY A 92 -16.88 21.06 17.36
CA GLY A 92 -16.90 22.43 16.83
C GLY A 92 -18.29 22.99 16.59
N GLU A 93 -19.31 22.14 16.51
CA GLU A 93 -20.68 22.60 16.22
C GLU A 93 -21.73 21.76 16.94
N ARG A 94 -21.69 21.73 18.28
CA ARG A 94 -22.98 21.71 19.00
C ARG A 94 -23.59 23.07 18.74
N LEU A 95 -24.43 23.12 17.71
CA LEU A 95 -25.32 24.23 17.35
C LEU A 95 -25.79 24.93 18.64
N ARG A 96 -25.24 26.11 18.94
CA ARG A 96 -25.84 26.98 19.96
C ARG A 96 -27.07 27.59 19.30
N LYS A 97 -28.25 27.10 19.66
CA LYS A 97 -29.51 27.83 19.53
C LYS A 97 -29.81 28.54 20.84
#